data_AF-A0A180FU79-F1
#
_entry.id   AF-A0A180FU79-F1
#
_cell.length_a   1.000
_cell.length_b   1.000
_cell.length_c   1.000
_cell.angle_alpha   90.00
_cell.angle_beta   90.00
_cell.angle_gamma   90.00
#
_symmetry.space_group_name_H-M   'P 1'
#
loop_
_entity.id
_entity.type
_entity.pdbx_description
1 polymer ?
#
loop_
_entity_poly.entity_id
_entity_poly.type
_entity_poly.pdbx_seq_one_letter_code
_entity_poly.pdbx_strand_id
1 'polypeptide(L)' 'MEIHTRFPLLHWLPKTVFDKILTCVGKGWATGNYMNLLRKKDIKAICKAAGARRIEIKGNRLLGIVMDYSIIVAK' A
#
# COMPACT_ATOMS: atom_id res chain seq x y z
N MET A 1 -6.33 -15.61 4.94
CA MET A 1 -6.51 -16.05 3.54
C MET A 1 -7.15 -14.92 2.77
N GLU A 2 -6.38 -14.14 2.01
CA GLU A 2 -6.96 -13.10 1.14
C GLU A 2 -7.46 -13.73 -0.16
N ILE A 3 -8.78 -13.76 -0.34
CA ILE A 3 -9.51 -14.31 -1.50
C ILE A 3 -9.61 -13.22 -2.59
N HIS A 4 -8.52 -12.51 -2.89
CA HIS A 4 -8.53 -11.41 -3.88
C HIS A 4 -7.91 -11.77 -5.23
N THR A 5 -7.32 -12.97 -5.37
CA THR A 5 -6.72 -13.39 -6.63
C THR A 5 -7.37 -14.66 -7.15
N ARG A 6 -8.37 -14.51 -8.04
CA ARG A 6 -8.93 -15.60 -8.87
C ARG A 6 -7.91 -16.30 -9.78
N PHE A 7 -6.62 -15.95 -9.69
CA PHE A 7 -5.52 -16.56 -10.42
C PHE A 7 -4.51 -17.16 -9.44
N PRO A 8 -4.70 -18.41 -9.01
CA PRO A 8 -3.89 -19.05 -7.97
C PRO A 8 -2.40 -19.21 -8.32
N LEU A 9 -2.02 -18.98 -9.58
CA LEU A 9 -0.64 -19.14 -10.08
C LEU A 9 0.04 -17.82 -10.47
N LEU A 10 -0.68 -16.71 -10.43
CA LEU A 10 -0.15 -15.42 -10.90
C LEU A 10 1.01 -14.95 -10.01
N HIS A 11 0.95 -15.22 -8.71
CA HIS A 11 1.97 -14.80 -7.72
C HIS A 11 3.30 -15.57 -7.81
N TRP A 12 3.35 -16.70 -8.52
CA TRP A 12 4.61 -17.43 -8.78
C TRP A 12 5.37 -16.85 -9.97
N LEU A 13 4.68 -16.10 -10.84
CA LEU A 13 5.29 -15.58 -12.06
C LEU A 13 6.22 -14.40 -11.76
N PRO A 14 7.33 -14.25 -12.51
CA PRO A 14 8.18 -13.07 -12.42
C PRO A 14 7.35 -11.80 -12.63
N LYS A 15 7.66 -10.74 -11.87
CA LYS A 15 6.90 -9.47 -11.85
C LYS A 15 6.56 -8.94 -13.25
N THR A 16 7.48 -9.06 -14.20
CA THR A 16 7.25 -8.62 -15.60
C THR A 16 6.13 -9.38 -16.31
N VAL A 17 5.97 -10.68 -16.02
CA VAL A 17 4.92 -11.53 -16.59
C VAL A 17 3.59 -11.27 -15.87
N PHE A 18 3.63 -11.11 -14.54
CA PHE A 18 2.49 -10.70 -13.72
C PHE A 18 1.88 -9.38 -14.21
N ASP A 19 2.71 -8.36 -14.41
CA ASP A 19 2.29 -7.03 -14.84
C ASP A 19 1.70 -7.04 -16.27
N LYS A 20 2.26 -7.84 -17.18
CA LYS A 20 1.70 -8.01 -18.53
C LYS A 20 0.32 -8.66 -18.50
N ILE A 21 0.14 -9.75 -17.75
CA ILE A 21 -1.15 -10.46 -17.65
C ILE A 21 -2.23 -9.55 -17.06
N LEU A 22 -1.91 -8.85 -15.97
CA LEU A 22 -2.84 -7.92 -15.34
C LEU A 22 -3.21 -6.75 -16.24
N THR A 23 -2.26 -6.21 -17.01
CA THR A 23 -2.54 -5.16 -17.99
C THR A 23 -3.50 -5.68 -19.08
N CYS A 24 -3.27 -6.89 -19.59
CA CYS A 24 -4.15 -7.53 -20.58
C CYS A 24 -5.56 -7.83 -20.05
N VAL A 25 -5.71 -8.11 -18.75
CA VAL A 25 -7.00 -8.39 -18.09
C VAL A 25 -7.73 -7.08 -17.67
N GLY A 26 -7.20 -5.91 -18.05
CA GLY A 26 -7.78 -4.61 -17.68
C GLY A 26 -7.56 -4.23 -16.21
N LYS A 27 -6.69 -4.96 -15.51
CA LYS A 27 -6.26 -4.70 -14.13
C LYS A 27 -4.89 -4.02 -14.08
N GLY A 28 -4.62 -3.10 -15.00
CA GLY A 28 -3.38 -2.31 -15.02
C GLY A 28 -3.15 -1.48 -13.73
N TRP A 29 -4.21 -1.19 -12.98
CA TRP A 29 -4.07 -0.60 -11.64
C TRP A 29 -3.31 -1.51 -10.67
N ALA A 30 -3.36 -2.84 -10.90
CA ALA A 30 -2.75 -3.84 -10.05
C ALA A 30 -1.28 -4.18 -10.41
N THR A 31 -0.72 -3.53 -11.42
CA THR A 31 0.66 -3.75 -11.90
C THR A 31 1.66 -2.73 -11.37
N GLY A 32 1.16 -1.68 -10.71
CA GLY A 32 1.97 -0.58 -10.23
C GLY A 32 2.76 -0.89 -8.95
N ASN A 33 3.62 0.05 -8.58
CA ASN A 33 4.35 0.05 -7.30
C ASN A 33 3.47 0.39 -6.09
N TYR A 34 2.13 0.43 -6.23
CA TYR A 34 1.20 0.75 -5.14
C TYR A 34 1.18 -0.31 -4.03
N MET A 35 1.65 -1.53 -4.33
CA MET A 35 1.87 -2.61 -3.35
C MET A 35 3.14 -2.42 -2.52
N ASN A 36 3.99 -1.45 -2.86
CA ASN A 36 5.16 -1.16 -2.03
C ASN A 36 4.69 -0.54 -0.71
N LEU A 37 5.16 -1.09 0.40
CA LEU A 37 4.88 -0.57 1.72
C LEU A 37 5.27 0.91 1.80
N LEU A 38 4.29 1.75 2.13
CA LEU A 38 4.51 3.17 2.36
C LEU A 38 5.38 3.35 3.60
N ARG A 39 6.48 4.10 3.46
CA ARG A 39 7.27 4.49 4.62
C ARG A 39 6.59 5.67 5.30
N LYS A 40 6.92 5.87 6.59
CA LYS A 40 6.42 7.02 7.38
C LYS A 40 6.66 8.37 6.70
N LYS A 41 7.77 8.51 5.95
CA LYS A 41 8.08 9.72 5.17
C LYS A 41 7.13 9.94 4.00
N ASP A 42 6.70 8.86 3.34
CA ASP A 42 5.84 8.92 2.16
C ASP A 42 4.42 9.32 2.60
N ILE A 43 3.96 8.78 3.74
CA ILE A 43 2.70 9.18 4.39
C ILE A 43 2.71 10.68 4.70
N LYS A 44 3.78 11.21 5.31
CA LYS A 44 3.89 12.65 5.59
C LYS A 44 3.85 13.50 4.32
N ALA A 45 4.51 13.07 3.25
CA ALA A 45 4.51 13.78 1.97
C ALA A 45 3.09 13.82 1.36
N ILE A 46 2.37 12.69 1.39
CA ILE A 46 0.98 12.60 0.91
C ILE A 46 0.07 13.53 1.72
N CYS A 47 0.14 13.50 3.05
CA CYS A 47 -0.68 14.37 3.89
C CYS A 47 -0.37 15.86 3.64
N LYS A 48 0.91 16.22 3.46
CA LYS A 48 1.30 17.61 3.15
C LYS A 48 0.79 18.05 1.77
N ALA A 49 0.88 17.18 0.76
CA ALA A 49 0.33 17.43 -0.57
C ALA A 49 -1.20 17.58 -0.54
N ALA A 50 -1.87 16.89 0.38
CA ALA A 50 -3.32 17.02 0.63
C ALA A 50 -3.71 18.29 1.42
N GLY A 51 -2.75 19.14 1.80
CA GLY A 51 -3.00 20.39 2.53
C GLY A 51 -3.16 20.23 4.04
N ALA A 52 -2.72 19.10 4.62
CA ALA A 52 -2.72 18.92 6.07
C ALA A 52 -1.73 19.88 6.75
N ARG A 53 -2.20 20.64 7.74
CA ARG A 53 -1.37 21.59 8.48
C ARG A 53 -0.68 20.95 9.68
N ARG A 54 -1.34 19.98 10.32
CA ARG A 54 -0.76 19.14 11.38
C ARG A 54 -0.98 17.67 11.08
N ILE A 55 0.10 16.90 11.13
CA ILE A 55 0.12 15.47 10.85
C ILE A 55 0.79 14.77 12.02
N GLU A 56 0.04 13.93 12.72
CA GLU A 56 0.57 13.06 13.75
C GLU A 56 0.40 11.59 13.33
N ILE A 57 1.44 10.79 13.52
CA ILE A 57 1.44 9.37 13.15
C ILE A 57 1.77 8.58 14.41
N LYS A 58 0.77 7.91 14.97
CA LYS A 58 0.88 7.08 16.17
C LYS A 58 0.97 5.62 15.77
N GLY A 59 2.02 4.93 16.21
CA GLY A 59 2.13 3.49 16.01
C GLY A 59 1.44 2.76 17.14
N ASN A 60 0.39 2.00 16.83
CA ASN A 60 -0.25 1.13 17.80
C ASN A 60 0.63 -0.11 17.99
N ARG A 61 0.96 -0.42 19.25
CA ARG A 61 1.90 -1.48 19.60
C ARG A 61 1.21 -2.54 20.44
N LEU A 62 1.33 -3.79 20.02
CA LEU A 62 0.95 -4.95 20.81
C LEU A 62 2.23 -5.69 21.20
N LEU A 63 2.47 -5.87 22.51
CA LEU A 63 3.67 -6.52 23.04
C LEU A 63 4.99 -5.94 22.49
N GLY A 64 5.05 -4.63 22.27
CA GLY A 64 6.22 -3.92 21.73
C GLY A 64 6.34 -3.91 20.20
N ILE A 65 5.60 -4.78 19.51
CA ILE A 65 5.57 -4.87 18.05
C ILE A 65 4.54 -3.87 17.51
N VAL A 66 4.94 -3.04 16.54
CA VAL A 66 4.02 -2.12 15.87
C VAL A 66 3.11 -2.92 14.95
N MET A 67 1.81 -2.87 15.21
CA MET A 67 0.79 -3.58 14.43
C MET A 67 0.28 -2.70 13.30
N ASP A 68 -0.09 -1.47 13.64
CA ASP A 68 -0.69 -0.51 12.73
C ASP A 68 -0.21 0.91 13.04
N TYR A 69 -0.42 1.82 12.09
CA TYR A 69 -0.18 3.24 12.26
C TYR A 69 -1.50 3.99 12.09
N SER A 70 -1.90 4.71 13.13
CA SER A 70 -2.99 5.68 13.07
C SER A 70 -2.46 7.04 12.64
N ILE A 71 -3.07 7.63 11.61
CA ILE A 71 -2.70 8.96 11.09
C ILE A 71 -3.79 9.93 11.55
N ILE A 72 -3.41 10.91 12.37
CA ILE A 72 -4.28 11.97 12.84
C ILE A 72 -3.93 13.22 12.03
N VAL A 73 -4.91 13.71 11.28
CA VAL A 73 -4.77 14.87 10.40
C VAL A 73 -5.69 15.97 10.91
N ALA A 74 -5.12 17.14 11.21
CA ALA A 74 -5.90 18.35 11.48
C ALA A 74 -5.69 19.36 10.36
N LYS A 75 -6.80 19.95 9.92
CA LYS A 75 -6.87 20.95 8.85
C LYS A 75 -6.50 22.33 9.38
#